data_AF-A0AAU9FX40-F1
#
_entry.id   AF-A0AAU9FX40-F1
#
_cell.length_a   1.000
_cell.length_b   1.000
_cell.length_c   1.000
_cell.angle_alpha   90.00
_cell.angle_beta   90.00
_cell.angle_gamma   90.00
#
_symmetry.space_group_name_H-M   'P 1'
#
loop_
_entity.id
_entity.type
_entity.pdbx_description
1 polymer ?
#
loop_
_entity_poly.entity_id
_entity_poly.type
_entity_poly.pdbx_seq_one_letter_code
_entity_poly.pdbx_strand_id
1 'polypeptide(L)'
;MSINWIKITERAREGIKIINALPYDTFNTVLWYTHRQMSPGTAATAATSTVGTSVTTTERADSSAEDTPTSSNEPEYTLEELERLVGVPRADFLLLIKTFSYILRRISTFIIKPSLLQRELRDKLQLEDEAKIDAILRLWVRETTPIMENLASPRYESNVVEDVAWKLQVEVSSHCQQRDRTPIGVLQLRTAAGEDISSEMTHPELLQLYNQFEQIQAELDATLAMTETVPAASASGGQ
;
A
#
# COMPACT_ATOMS: atom_id res chain seq x y z
N MET A 1 -24.46 7.86 -0.26
CA MET A 1 -23.45 8.85 0.18
C MET A 1 -22.25 8.76 -0.75
N SER A 2 -21.86 9.85 -1.38
CA SER A 2 -20.68 9.92 -2.26
C SER A 2 -19.43 10.11 -1.39
N ILE A 3 -18.63 9.06 -1.22
CA ILE A 3 -17.36 9.14 -0.50
C ILE A 3 -16.41 10.00 -1.34
N ASN A 4 -15.88 11.10 -0.78
CA ASN A 4 -14.89 11.95 -1.45
C ASN A 4 -13.49 11.31 -1.35
N TRP A 5 -13.35 10.12 -1.93
CA TRP A 5 -12.13 9.33 -1.86
C TRP A 5 -11.03 9.82 -2.80
N ILE A 6 -11.33 10.69 -3.78
CA ILE A 6 -10.32 11.27 -4.68
C ILE A 6 -10.63 12.74 -4.99
N LYS A 7 -9.59 13.59 -4.96
CA LYS A 7 -9.66 15.00 -5.40
C LYS A 7 -8.93 15.12 -6.72
N ILE A 8 -9.68 15.31 -7.81
CA ILE A 8 -9.10 15.41 -9.15
C ILE A 8 -8.64 16.85 -9.39
N THR A 9 -7.33 17.07 -9.30
CA THR A 9 -6.69 18.33 -9.70
C THR A 9 -6.69 18.47 -11.22
N GLU A 10 -6.57 19.69 -11.72
CA GLU A 10 -6.50 19.97 -13.16
C GLU A 10 -5.37 19.18 -13.85
N ARG A 11 -4.21 19.12 -13.19
CA ARG A 11 -3.07 18.30 -13.61
C ARG A 11 -3.38 16.80 -13.68
N ALA A 12 -4.15 16.28 -12.72
CA ALA A 12 -4.58 14.87 -12.77
C ALA A 12 -5.56 14.63 -13.93
N ARG A 13 -6.40 15.61 -14.33
CA ARG A 13 -7.27 15.48 -15.52
C ARG A 13 -6.46 15.34 -16.80
N GLU A 14 -5.40 16.11 -16.95
CA GLU A 14 -4.48 15.99 -18.09
C GLU A 14 -3.83 14.60 -18.13
N GLY A 15 -3.38 14.10 -16.97
CA GLY A 15 -2.90 12.73 -16.84
C GLY A 15 -3.94 11.68 -17.24
N ILE A 16 -5.21 11.86 -16.84
CA ILE A 16 -6.28 10.92 -17.20
C ILE A 16 -6.61 10.97 -18.70
N LYS A 17 -6.55 12.14 -19.34
CA LYS A 17 -6.68 12.22 -20.81
C LYS A 17 -5.61 11.39 -21.53
N ILE A 18 -4.37 11.45 -21.02
CA ILE A 18 -3.27 10.62 -21.54
C ILE A 18 -3.59 9.13 -21.31
N ILE A 19 -4.07 8.75 -20.12
CA ILE A 19 -4.49 7.37 -19.80
C ILE A 19 -5.55 6.85 -20.79
N ASN A 20 -6.55 7.67 -21.11
CA ASN A 20 -7.61 7.30 -22.05
C ASN A 20 -7.07 7.09 -23.47
N ALA A 21 -6.09 7.90 -23.90
CA ALA A 21 -5.48 7.80 -25.22
C ALA A 21 -4.56 6.57 -25.40
N LEU A 22 -4.11 5.92 -24.32
CA LEU A 22 -3.19 4.78 -24.41
C LEU A 22 -3.88 3.48 -24.87
N PRO A 23 -3.20 2.63 -25.66
CA PRO A 23 -3.64 1.25 -25.90
C PRO A 23 -3.74 0.45 -24.60
N TYR A 24 -4.63 -0.53 -24.56
CA TYR A 24 -4.87 -1.36 -23.37
C TYR A 24 -3.60 -2.09 -22.88
N ASP A 25 -2.80 -2.65 -23.78
CA ASP A 25 -1.58 -3.40 -23.42
C ASP A 25 -0.52 -2.50 -22.75
N THR A 26 -0.31 -1.31 -23.33
CA THR A 26 0.58 -0.29 -22.78
C THR A 26 0.06 0.21 -21.43
N PHE A 27 -1.25 0.47 -21.33
CA PHE A 27 -1.91 0.86 -20.09
C PHE A 27 -1.67 -0.16 -18.98
N ASN A 28 -1.91 -1.45 -19.27
CA ASN A 28 -1.78 -2.52 -18.31
C ASN A 28 -0.32 -2.64 -17.83
N THR A 29 0.63 -2.55 -18.77
CA THR A 29 2.07 -2.57 -18.46
C THR A 29 2.47 -1.43 -17.52
N VAL A 30 2.03 -0.20 -17.80
CA VAL A 30 2.33 0.98 -16.96
C VAL A 30 1.66 0.88 -15.59
N LEU A 31 0.42 0.37 -15.53
CA LEU A 31 -0.33 0.16 -14.30
C LEU A 31 0.43 -0.80 -13.36
N TRP A 32 0.88 -1.93 -13.90
CA TRP A 32 1.65 -2.93 -13.16
C TRP A 32 3.02 -2.43 -12.71
N TYR A 33 3.76 -1.77 -13.61
CA TYR A 33 5.03 -1.15 -13.26
C TYR A 33 4.86 -0.15 -12.10
N THR A 34 3.86 0.72 -12.19
CA THR A 34 3.59 1.72 -11.15
C THR A 34 3.24 1.06 -9.83
N HIS A 35 2.38 0.03 -9.85
CA HIS A 35 2.02 -0.72 -8.64
C HIS A 35 3.25 -1.37 -7.97
N ARG A 36 4.12 -2.03 -8.74
CA ARG A 36 5.32 -2.68 -8.23
C ARG A 36 6.30 -1.70 -7.57
N GLN A 37 6.44 -0.50 -8.13
CA GLN A 37 7.26 0.57 -7.55
C GLN A 37 6.69 1.14 -6.24
N MET A 38 5.39 0.94 -5.99
CA MET A 38 4.73 1.38 -4.75
C MET A 38 4.73 0.31 -3.65
N SER A 39 4.92 -0.96 -4.00
CA SER A 39 4.99 -2.04 -3.02
C SER A 39 6.38 -2.09 -2.36
N PRO A 40 6.48 -2.08 -1.02
CA PRO A 40 7.75 -2.05 -0.30
C PRO A 40 8.64 -3.29 -0.53
N GLY A 41 8.14 -4.35 -1.16
CA GLY A 41 8.88 -5.60 -1.39
C GLY A 41 9.93 -5.55 -2.50
N THR A 42 9.91 -4.55 -3.41
CA THR A 42 10.79 -4.57 -4.59
C THR A 42 12.12 -3.85 -4.41
N ALA A 43 12.26 -3.01 -3.37
CA ALA A 43 13.49 -2.24 -3.14
C ALA A 43 14.61 -3.06 -2.45
N ALA A 44 14.27 -4.19 -1.83
CA ALA A 44 15.21 -4.95 -1.00
C ALA A 44 16.13 -5.93 -1.78
N THR A 45 15.85 -6.22 -3.05
CA THR A 45 16.63 -7.21 -3.83
C THR A 45 17.72 -6.61 -4.71
N ALA A 46 17.88 -5.28 -4.75
CA ALA A 46 18.90 -4.63 -5.58
C ALA A 46 20.26 -4.40 -4.87
N ALA A 47 20.41 -4.81 -3.61
CA ALA A 47 21.61 -4.51 -2.81
C ALA A 47 22.20 -5.74 -2.11
N THR A 48 22.57 -6.79 -2.84
CA THR A 48 23.70 -7.66 -2.47
C THR A 48 24.13 -8.56 -3.63
N SER A 49 25.02 -8.05 -4.48
CA SER A 49 25.81 -8.90 -5.38
C SER A 49 27.29 -8.51 -5.29
N THR A 50 28.01 -9.14 -4.35
CA THR A 50 29.47 -9.30 -4.46
C THR A 50 30.01 -10.38 -3.52
N VAL A 51 30.23 -11.57 -4.11
CA VAL A 51 31.39 -12.50 -3.96
C VAL A 51 31.68 -13.19 -2.60
N GLY A 52 31.69 -14.53 -2.61
CA GLY A 52 32.59 -15.32 -1.74
C GLY A 52 32.21 -16.77 -1.36
N THR A 53 32.36 -17.72 -2.28
CA THR A 53 32.98 -19.08 -2.12
C THR A 53 32.60 -20.05 -0.97
N SER A 54 31.98 -21.20 -1.30
CA SER A 54 32.32 -22.60 -0.85
C SER A 54 31.22 -23.61 -1.32
N VAL A 55 31.47 -24.47 -2.33
CA VAL A 55 31.94 -25.89 -2.34
C VAL A 55 30.95 -26.95 -1.78
N THR A 56 30.30 -27.65 -2.74
CA THR A 56 30.02 -29.11 -2.92
C THR A 56 29.38 -29.93 -1.76
N THR A 57 28.29 -30.71 -1.90
CA THR A 57 28.15 -31.96 -2.70
C THR A 57 26.70 -32.54 -2.68
N THR A 58 26.24 -32.98 -3.86
CA THR A 58 25.30 -34.06 -4.30
C THR A 58 24.40 -34.85 -3.31
N GLU A 59 23.08 -34.97 -3.60
CA GLU A 59 22.32 -36.18 -4.02
C GLU A 59 20.79 -35.95 -4.12
N ARG A 60 20.06 -36.91 -4.70
CA ARG A 60 18.92 -36.79 -5.63
C ARG A 60 17.60 -37.40 -5.09
N ALA A 61 16.46 -36.96 -5.65
CA ALA A 61 15.11 -37.60 -5.75
C ALA A 61 14.22 -37.57 -4.46
N ASP A 62 12.89 -37.38 -4.47
CA ASP A 62 11.81 -37.22 -5.47
C ASP A 62 10.51 -36.76 -4.75
N SER A 63 9.53 -36.26 -5.52
CA SER A 63 8.06 -36.11 -5.27
C SER A 63 7.56 -35.08 -4.23
N SER A 64 6.42 -34.38 -4.36
CA SER A 64 5.47 -34.02 -5.42
C SER A 64 4.42 -33.06 -4.80
N ALA A 65 3.88 -32.11 -5.59
CA ALA A 65 2.71 -31.23 -5.34
C ALA A 65 2.90 -30.14 -4.26
N GLU A 66 2.57 -28.85 -4.45
CA GLU A 66 1.48 -28.24 -5.20
C GLU A 66 1.95 -26.95 -5.92
N ASP A 67 1.68 -26.84 -7.23
CA ASP A 67 1.91 -25.64 -8.02
C ASP A 67 0.96 -24.51 -7.59
N THR A 68 1.44 -23.66 -6.70
CA THR A 68 0.92 -22.30 -6.54
C THR A 68 1.73 -21.42 -7.51
N PRO A 69 1.11 -20.70 -8.48
CA PRO A 69 1.87 -19.92 -9.46
C PRO A 69 2.50 -18.72 -8.74
N THR A 70 3.71 -18.94 -8.28
CA THR A 70 4.56 -17.95 -7.63
C THR A 70 5.19 -17.08 -8.72
N SER A 71 4.72 -15.84 -8.83
CA SER A 71 5.52 -14.61 -8.97
C SER A 71 6.81 -14.63 -9.80
N SER A 72 6.88 -15.28 -10.96
CA SER A 72 8.17 -15.41 -11.68
C SER A 72 8.09 -15.39 -13.20
N ASN A 73 7.24 -14.56 -13.82
CA ASN A 73 7.28 -14.33 -15.27
C ASN A 73 6.65 -12.97 -15.68
N GLU A 74 7.06 -11.86 -15.06
CA GLU A 74 6.67 -10.53 -15.52
C GLU A 74 7.89 -9.76 -16.04
N PRO A 75 7.84 -9.21 -17.27
CA PRO A 75 8.97 -8.50 -17.87
C PRO A 75 9.36 -7.28 -17.03
N GLU A 76 10.63 -7.22 -16.65
CA GLU A 76 11.22 -6.10 -15.94
C GLU A 76 11.49 -4.97 -16.93
N TYR A 77 10.56 -4.02 -17.01
CA TYR A 77 10.75 -2.80 -17.79
C TYR A 77 11.46 -1.74 -16.95
N THR A 78 12.56 -1.20 -17.48
CA THR A 78 13.14 0.04 -16.93
C THR A 78 12.25 1.24 -17.28
N LEU A 79 12.38 2.34 -16.50
CA LEU A 79 11.65 3.58 -16.76
C LEU A 79 11.83 4.09 -18.21
N GLU A 80 13.05 3.91 -18.75
CA GLU A 80 13.46 4.35 -20.09
C GLU A 80 12.85 3.48 -21.20
N GLU A 81 12.77 2.16 -20.99
CA GLU A 81 12.09 1.24 -21.90
C GLU A 81 10.58 1.47 -21.92
N LEU A 82 10.01 1.78 -20.76
CA LEU A 82 8.59 2.12 -20.63
C LEU A 82 8.27 3.46 -21.31
N GLU A 83 9.15 4.46 -21.19
CA GLU A 83 9.03 5.73 -21.93
C GLU A 83 9.03 5.48 -23.45
N ARG A 84 9.92 4.60 -23.93
CA ARG A 84 9.99 4.22 -25.35
C ARG A 84 8.76 3.45 -25.82
N LEU A 85 8.18 2.60 -24.97
CA LEU A 85 6.99 1.80 -25.28
C LEU A 85 5.71 2.64 -25.29
N VAL A 86 5.63 3.64 -24.40
CA VAL A 86 4.50 4.56 -24.32
C VAL A 86 4.53 5.59 -25.47
N GLY A 87 5.71 6.03 -25.90
CA GLY A 87 5.86 6.89 -27.09
C GLY A 87 5.32 8.32 -26.90
N VAL A 88 5.24 8.79 -25.66
CA VAL A 88 4.67 10.10 -25.25
C VAL A 88 5.81 11.01 -24.74
N PRO A 89 5.71 12.35 -24.84
CA PRO A 89 6.74 13.25 -24.31
C PRO A 89 7.07 12.97 -22.84
N ARG A 90 8.35 13.09 -22.46
CA ARG A 90 8.82 12.78 -21.09
C ARG A 90 8.02 13.46 -19.98
N ALA A 91 7.60 14.72 -20.20
CA ALA A 91 6.78 15.46 -19.24
C ALA A 91 5.41 14.81 -19.01
N ASP A 92 4.79 14.35 -20.08
CA ASP A 92 3.47 13.71 -20.10
C ASP A 92 3.56 12.25 -19.58
N PHE A 93 4.66 11.55 -19.87
CA PHE A 93 4.95 10.24 -19.29
C PHE A 93 5.16 10.30 -17.77
N LEU A 94 5.90 11.29 -17.27
CA LEU A 94 6.04 11.49 -15.82
C LEU A 94 4.71 11.89 -15.18
N LEU A 95 3.88 12.67 -15.89
CA LEU A 95 2.53 13.00 -15.44
C LEU A 95 1.63 11.76 -15.37
N LEU A 96 1.72 10.86 -16.35
CA LEU A 96 1.03 9.58 -16.40
C LEU A 96 1.35 8.73 -15.17
N ILE A 97 2.64 8.49 -14.89
CA ILE A 97 3.09 7.69 -13.73
C ILE A 97 2.61 8.34 -12.42
N LYS A 98 2.73 9.66 -12.29
CA LYS A 98 2.25 10.39 -11.10
C LYS A 98 0.75 10.25 -10.92
N THR A 99 -0.01 10.24 -12.02
CA THR A 99 -1.47 10.10 -11.99
C THR A 99 -1.86 8.68 -11.59
N PHE A 100 -1.25 7.65 -12.16
CA PHE A 100 -1.44 6.26 -11.72
C PHE A 100 -1.07 6.08 -10.25
N SER A 101 0.08 6.60 -9.84
CA SER A 101 0.53 6.57 -8.45
C SER A 101 -0.49 7.20 -7.52
N TYR A 102 -1.02 8.37 -7.89
CA TYR A 102 -2.04 9.04 -7.10
C TYR A 102 -3.32 8.20 -7.01
N ILE A 103 -3.80 7.65 -8.13
CA ILE A 103 -5.02 6.80 -8.15
C ILE A 103 -4.82 5.56 -7.29
N LEU A 104 -3.73 4.80 -7.51
CA LEU A 104 -3.40 3.58 -6.77
C LEU A 104 -3.30 3.85 -5.27
N ARG A 105 -2.57 4.91 -4.87
CA ARG A 105 -2.48 5.29 -3.46
C ARG A 105 -3.85 5.57 -2.85
N ARG A 106 -4.72 6.30 -3.57
CA ARG A 106 -6.05 6.65 -3.05
C ARG A 106 -6.98 5.45 -2.95
N ILE A 107 -6.98 4.52 -3.90
CA ILE A 107 -7.79 3.29 -3.81
C ILE A 107 -7.26 2.31 -2.75
N SER A 108 -5.96 2.35 -2.44
CA SER A 108 -5.39 1.57 -1.33
C SER A 108 -5.68 2.19 0.03
N THR A 109 -5.75 3.52 0.14
CA THR A 109 -6.09 4.20 1.41
C THR A 109 -7.56 4.04 1.78
N PHE A 110 -8.48 4.11 0.80
CA PHE A 110 -9.91 3.98 1.04
C PHE A 110 -10.40 2.61 0.60
N ILE A 111 -10.68 1.71 1.55
CA ILE A 111 -11.30 0.41 1.26
C ILE A 111 -12.74 0.65 0.78
N ILE A 112 -12.92 0.61 -0.54
CA ILE A 112 -14.19 0.88 -1.21
C ILE A 112 -14.74 -0.43 -1.79
N LYS A 113 -16.05 -0.67 -1.72
CA LYS A 113 -16.66 -1.85 -2.36
C LYS A 113 -16.35 -1.88 -3.86
N PRO A 114 -15.94 -3.02 -4.45
CA PRO A 114 -15.51 -3.08 -5.85
C PRO A 114 -16.57 -2.57 -6.85
N SER A 115 -17.85 -2.80 -6.59
CA SER A 115 -18.95 -2.26 -7.40
C SER A 115 -19.08 -0.74 -7.32
N LEU A 116 -18.80 -0.15 -6.15
CA LEU A 116 -18.74 1.30 -5.99
C LEU A 116 -17.50 1.86 -6.68
N LEU A 117 -16.34 1.18 -6.54
CA LEU A 117 -15.09 1.59 -7.17
C LEU A 117 -15.22 1.62 -8.70
N GLN A 118 -15.86 0.61 -9.32
CA GLN A 118 -16.13 0.60 -10.76
C GLN A 118 -16.90 1.85 -11.20
N ARG A 119 -17.99 2.17 -10.50
CA ARG A 119 -18.80 3.35 -10.80
C ARG A 119 -18.01 4.64 -10.61
N GLU A 120 -17.22 4.73 -9.55
CA GLU A 120 -16.42 5.93 -9.25
C GLU A 120 -15.27 6.13 -10.24
N LEU A 121 -14.67 5.06 -10.74
CA LEU A 121 -13.68 5.10 -11.82
C LEU A 121 -14.29 5.62 -13.14
N ARG A 122 -15.55 5.24 -13.41
CA ARG A 122 -16.30 5.75 -14.57
C ARG A 122 -16.72 7.21 -14.36
N ASP A 123 -17.38 7.52 -13.26
CA ASP A 123 -18.05 8.81 -13.05
C ASP A 123 -17.06 9.93 -12.70
N LYS A 124 -16.09 9.66 -11.82
CA LYS A 124 -15.13 10.68 -11.37
C LYS A 124 -13.91 10.74 -12.25
N LEU A 125 -13.32 9.58 -12.55
CA LEU A 125 -12.11 9.53 -13.38
C LEU A 125 -12.41 9.69 -14.87
N GLN A 126 -13.64 9.44 -15.34
CA GLN A 126 -13.99 9.52 -16.76
C GLN A 126 -13.14 8.58 -17.62
N LEU A 127 -12.86 7.37 -17.12
CA LEU A 127 -12.25 6.31 -17.91
C LEU A 127 -13.29 5.81 -18.93
N GLU A 128 -12.94 5.87 -20.22
CA GLU A 128 -13.86 5.54 -21.33
C GLU A 128 -13.90 4.03 -21.63
N ASP A 129 -12.82 3.32 -21.34
CA ASP A 129 -12.64 1.91 -21.67
C ASP A 129 -12.92 1.00 -20.46
N GLU A 130 -13.94 0.15 -20.57
CA GLU A 130 -14.32 -0.80 -19.53
C GLU A 130 -13.22 -1.83 -19.24
N ALA A 131 -12.39 -2.19 -20.22
CA ALA A 131 -11.28 -3.13 -20.00
C ALA A 131 -10.23 -2.53 -19.06
N LYS A 132 -9.91 -1.23 -19.21
CA LYS A 132 -8.97 -0.51 -18.32
C LYS A 132 -9.51 -0.40 -16.90
N ILE A 133 -10.82 -0.18 -16.76
CA ILE A 133 -11.49 -0.16 -15.46
C ILE A 133 -11.39 -1.55 -14.79
N ASP A 134 -11.68 -2.62 -15.54
CA ASP A 134 -11.59 -4.00 -15.04
C ASP A 134 -10.14 -4.35 -14.64
N ALA A 135 -9.13 -3.91 -15.39
CA ALA A 135 -7.73 -4.12 -15.02
C ALA A 135 -7.36 -3.46 -13.68
N ILE A 136 -7.79 -2.22 -13.42
CA ILE A 136 -7.61 -1.55 -12.13
C ILE A 136 -8.37 -2.29 -11.02
N LEU A 137 -9.60 -2.72 -11.29
CA LEU A 137 -10.41 -3.46 -10.31
C LEU A 137 -9.78 -4.79 -9.94
N ARG A 138 -9.30 -5.57 -10.92
CA ARG A 138 -8.62 -6.84 -10.68
C ARG A 138 -7.36 -6.64 -9.85
N LEU A 139 -6.57 -5.62 -10.17
CA LEU A 139 -5.40 -5.27 -9.37
C LEU A 139 -5.80 -4.94 -7.93
N TRP A 140 -6.80 -4.07 -7.75
CA TRP A 140 -7.27 -3.68 -6.42
C TRP A 140 -7.83 -4.86 -5.62
N VAL A 141 -8.66 -5.71 -6.24
CA VAL A 141 -9.19 -6.92 -5.59
C VAL A 141 -8.06 -7.86 -5.20
N ARG A 142 -7.08 -8.09 -6.08
CA ARG A 142 -5.95 -8.98 -5.76
C ARG A 142 -5.17 -8.52 -4.53
N GLU A 143 -4.94 -7.22 -4.38
CA GLU A 143 -4.21 -6.68 -3.24
C GLU A 143 -5.08 -6.55 -1.99
N THR A 144 -6.37 -6.22 -2.15
CA THR A 144 -7.26 -5.95 -1.02
C THR A 144 -7.85 -7.22 -0.41
N THR A 145 -8.13 -8.24 -1.22
CA THR A 145 -8.65 -9.54 -0.73
C THR A 145 -7.77 -10.17 0.34
N PRO A 146 -6.44 -10.35 0.16
CA PRO A 146 -5.60 -10.93 1.22
C PRO A 146 -5.57 -10.05 2.47
N ILE A 147 -5.65 -8.71 2.34
CA ILE A 147 -5.74 -7.81 3.49
C ILE A 147 -7.06 -8.05 4.24
N MET A 148 -8.18 -8.09 3.52
CA MET A 148 -9.51 -8.33 4.11
C MET A 148 -9.64 -9.73 4.70
N GLU A 149 -9.07 -10.76 4.06
CA GLU A 149 -9.04 -12.12 4.58
C GLU A 149 -8.19 -12.23 5.84
N ASN A 150 -7.05 -11.54 5.90
CA ASN A 150 -6.26 -11.43 7.14
C ASN A 150 -7.04 -10.70 8.24
N LEU A 151 -7.79 -9.65 7.92
CA LEU A 151 -8.65 -8.94 8.88
C LEU A 151 -9.88 -9.77 9.32
N ALA A 152 -10.43 -10.62 8.43
CA ALA A 152 -11.62 -11.43 8.70
C ALA A 152 -11.31 -12.81 9.29
N SER A 153 -10.05 -13.25 9.23
CA SER A 153 -9.61 -14.52 9.80
C SER A 153 -9.90 -14.55 11.30
N PRO A 154 -10.43 -15.66 11.86
CA PRO A 154 -10.64 -15.82 13.30
C PRO A 154 -9.34 -15.76 14.11
N ARG A 155 -8.17 -15.73 13.44
CA ARG A 155 -6.92 -15.26 14.02
C ARG A 155 -6.94 -13.76 14.37
N TYR A 156 -8.02 -13.00 14.22
CA TYR A 156 -8.01 -11.56 14.53
C TYR A 156 -7.73 -11.23 16.00
N GLU A 157 -7.92 -12.18 16.93
CA GLU A 157 -7.36 -12.06 18.29
C GLU A 157 -5.83 -11.82 18.20
N SER A 158 -5.13 -12.44 17.25
CA SER A 158 -3.69 -12.33 16.97
C SER A 158 -3.16 -10.94 16.66
N ASN A 159 -3.99 -9.99 16.21
CA ASN A 159 -3.54 -8.64 15.86
C ASN A 159 -3.96 -7.59 16.89
N VAL A 160 -4.64 -8.01 17.96
CA VAL A 160 -4.94 -7.17 19.11
C VAL A 160 -3.65 -7.01 19.91
N VAL A 161 -3.22 -5.77 20.12
CA VAL A 161 -2.10 -5.47 21.02
C VAL A 161 -2.60 -5.61 22.46
N GLU A 162 -2.08 -6.60 23.18
CA GLU A 162 -2.42 -6.84 24.59
C GLU A 162 -1.52 -6.07 25.56
N ASP A 163 -0.23 -5.98 25.22
CA ASP A 163 0.77 -5.34 26.07
C ASP A 163 1.73 -4.47 25.24
N VAL A 164 2.16 -3.37 25.86
CA VAL A 164 3.07 -2.40 25.25
C VAL A 164 4.18 -2.12 26.25
N ALA A 165 5.37 -2.63 25.97
CA ALA A 165 6.59 -2.32 26.71
C ALA A 165 7.45 -1.36 25.91
N TRP A 166 8.18 -0.48 26.60
CA TRP A 166 9.11 0.44 25.96
C TRP A 166 10.42 0.52 26.74
N LYS A 167 11.51 0.79 26.02
CA LYS A 167 12.83 1.02 26.59
C LYS A 167 13.54 2.12 25.82
N LEU A 168 14.08 3.11 26.53
CA LEU A 168 14.96 4.10 25.93
C LEU A 168 16.40 3.63 26.02
N GLN A 169 17.03 3.44 24.87
CA GLN A 169 18.46 3.19 24.75
C GLN A 169 19.15 4.49 24.35
N VAL A 170 20.36 4.73 24.84
CA VAL A 170 21.18 5.87 24.42
C VAL A 170 22.45 5.30 23.83
N GLU A 171 22.56 5.38 22.50
CA GLU A 171 23.77 4.99 21.81
C GLU A 171 24.76 6.15 21.83
N VAL A 172 25.98 5.88 22.29
CA VAL A 172 27.07 6.87 22.32
C VAL A 172 27.98 6.56 21.16
N SER A 173 28.20 7.52 20.27
CA SER A 173 29.09 7.33 19.12
C SER A 173 30.50 6.98 19.57
N SER A 174 31.07 5.92 18.97
CA SER A 174 32.42 5.42 19.26
C SER A 174 33.56 6.34 18.79
N HIS A 175 33.24 7.50 18.18
CA HIS A 175 34.24 8.40 17.64
C HIS A 175 34.86 9.28 18.73
N CYS A 176 36.18 9.21 18.87
CA CYS A 176 36.93 9.82 19.96
C CYS A 176 36.86 11.36 20.02
N GLN A 177 36.48 12.04 18.92
CA GLN A 177 36.33 13.50 18.86
C GLN A 177 34.89 13.99 18.91
N GLN A 178 33.90 13.09 18.79
CA GLN A 178 32.50 13.46 18.72
C GLN A 178 31.70 12.46 19.55
N ARG A 179 31.39 12.87 20.79
CA ARG A 179 30.59 12.12 21.77
C ARG A 179 29.11 12.46 21.60
N ASP A 180 28.59 12.23 20.41
CA ASP A 180 27.17 12.44 20.15
C ASP A 180 26.39 11.28 20.80
N ARG A 181 25.33 11.65 21.52
CA ARG A 181 24.43 10.72 22.21
C ARG A 181 23.14 10.68 21.42
N THR A 182 22.85 9.57 20.78
CA THR A 182 21.61 9.39 20.03
C THR A 182 20.64 8.57 20.88
N PRO A 183 19.52 9.15 21.33
CA PRO A 183 18.47 8.38 21.99
C PRO A 183 17.71 7.55 20.96
N ILE A 184 17.54 6.26 21.25
CA ILE A 184 16.77 5.29 20.45
C ILE A 184 15.67 4.72 21.35
N GLY A 185 14.42 4.92 20.97
CA GLY A 185 13.28 4.30 21.63
C GLY A 185 13.06 2.90 21.06
N VAL A 186 13.03 1.89 21.91
CA VAL A 186 12.62 0.53 21.54
C VAL A 186 11.20 0.32 22.05
N LEU A 187 10.26 0.10 21.13
CA LEU A 187 8.88 -0.23 21.43
C LEU A 187 8.67 -1.73 21.19
N GLN A 188 8.13 -2.42 22.18
CA GLN A 188 7.78 -3.84 22.08
C GLN A 188 6.28 -3.99 22.28
N LEU A 189 5.61 -4.47 21.24
CA LEU A 189 4.18 -4.72 21.20
C LEU A 189 3.98 -6.23 21.29
N ARG A 190 3.20 -6.69 22.27
CA ARG A 190 2.76 -8.08 22.33
C ARG A 190 1.36 -8.18 21.77
N THR A 191 1.18 -9.04 20.79
CA THR A 191 -0.15 -9.33 20.27
C THR A 191 -0.81 -10.50 21.01
N ALA A 192 -2.13 -10.63 20.95
CA ALA A 192 -2.85 -11.72 21.64
C ALA A 192 -2.53 -13.13 21.08
N ALA A 193 -1.88 -13.22 19.92
CA ALA A 193 -1.32 -14.49 19.43
C ALA A 193 0.04 -14.83 20.06
N GLY A 194 0.57 -13.98 20.93
CA GLY A 194 1.88 -14.13 21.53
C GLY A 194 3.03 -13.77 20.60
N GLU A 195 2.77 -13.00 19.52
CA GLU A 195 3.85 -12.44 18.69
C GLU A 195 4.37 -11.15 19.34
N ASP A 196 5.67 -11.10 19.58
CA ASP A 196 6.35 -9.91 20.11
C ASP A 196 6.96 -9.13 18.94
N ILE A 197 6.39 -7.97 18.64
CA ILE A 197 6.85 -7.05 17.60
C ILE A 197 7.72 -5.98 18.26
N SER A 198 9.03 -6.05 18.05
CA SER A 198 9.98 -5.02 18.50
C SER A 198 10.32 -4.06 17.38
N SER A 199 10.22 -2.76 17.64
CA SER A 199 10.60 -1.69 16.70
C SER A 199 11.51 -0.69 17.39
N GLU A 200 12.64 -0.39 16.75
CA GLU A 200 13.56 0.66 17.17
C GLU A 200 13.29 1.92 16.37
N MET A 201 13.19 3.05 17.05
CA MET A 201 12.83 4.32 16.43
C MET A 201 13.62 5.48 17.03
N THR A 202 14.02 6.38 16.17
CA THR A 202 14.63 7.65 16.55
C THR A 202 13.56 8.64 17.01
N HIS A 203 13.98 9.74 17.65
CA HIS A 203 13.05 10.79 18.07
C HIS A 203 12.09 11.31 16.97
N PRO A 204 12.55 11.66 15.75
CA PRO A 204 11.63 12.12 14.70
C PRO A 204 10.63 11.05 14.25
N GLU A 205 11.04 9.78 14.20
CA GLU A 205 10.16 8.65 13.83
C GLU A 205 9.11 8.39 14.90
N LEU A 206 9.49 8.43 16.18
CA LEU A 206 8.56 8.27 17.31
C LEU A 206 7.54 9.41 17.36
N LEU A 207 7.97 10.64 17.07
CA LEU A 207 7.06 11.78 16.94
C LEU A 207 6.09 11.62 15.75
N GLN A 208 6.58 11.08 14.63
CA GLN A 208 5.73 10.79 13.48
C GLN A 208 4.70 9.71 13.79
N LEU A 209 5.09 8.65 14.50
CA LEU A 209 4.19 7.58 14.95
C LEU A 209 3.10 8.15 15.87
N TYR A 210 3.48 8.99 16.83
CA TYR A 210 2.52 9.68 17.70
C TYR A 210 1.49 10.51 16.91
N ASN A 211 1.96 11.33 15.96
CA ASN A 211 1.08 12.13 15.12
C ASN A 211 0.13 11.28 14.26
N GLN A 212 0.56 10.08 13.83
CA GLN A 212 -0.29 9.15 13.11
C GLN A 212 -1.39 8.56 14.02
N PHE A 213 -1.05 8.19 15.25
CA PHE A 213 -2.05 7.71 16.22
C PHE A 213 -3.07 8.79 16.59
N GLU A 214 -2.64 10.04 16.77
CA GLU A 214 -3.56 11.17 17.01
C GLU A 214 -4.53 11.39 15.83
N GLN A 215 -4.03 11.28 14.59
CA GLN A 215 -4.89 11.36 13.40
C GLN A 215 -5.91 10.22 13.36
N ILE A 216 -5.47 8.98 13.63
CA ILE A 216 -6.36 7.81 13.68
C ILE A 216 -7.41 8.01 14.77
N GLN A 217 -7.03 8.47 15.96
CA GLN A 217 -7.95 8.73 17.06
C GLN A 217 -8.98 9.80 16.67
N ALA A 218 -8.54 10.92 16.09
CA ALA A 218 -9.45 11.97 15.63
C ALA A 218 -10.43 11.49 14.55
N GLU A 219 -9.98 10.63 13.63
CA GLU A 219 -10.84 10.01 12.62
C GLU A 219 -11.85 9.04 13.25
N LEU A 220 -11.42 8.19 14.19
CA LEU A 220 -12.30 7.28 14.92
C LEU A 220 -13.37 8.04 15.71
N ASP A 221 -12.98 9.07 16.46
CA ASP A 221 -13.90 9.91 17.23
C ASP A 221 -14.92 10.60 16.31
N ALA A 222 -14.47 11.10 15.14
CA ALA A 222 -15.37 11.67 14.14
C ALA A 222 -16.36 10.64 13.58
N THR A 223 -15.92 9.40 13.31
CA THR A 223 -16.82 8.34 12.83
C THR A 223 -17.82 7.90 13.90
N LEU A 224 -17.41 7.81 15.16
CA LEU A 224 -18.28 7.46 16.28
C LEU A 224 -19.33 8.55 16.49
N ALA A 225 -18.93 9.82 16.49
CA ALA A 225 -19.85 10.96 16.57
C ALA A 225 -20.85 10.99 15.38
N MET A 226 -20.40 10.68 14.15
CA MET A 226 -21.31 10.57 13.00
C MET A 226 -22.31 9.41 13.15
N THR A 227 -21.91 8.32 13.79
CA THR A 227 -22.77 7.14 13.98
C THR A 227 -23.85 7.38 15.05
N GLU A 228 -23.55 8.16 16.10
CA GLU A 228 -24.54 8.58 17.10
C GLU A 228 -25.56 9.62 16.57
N THR A 229 -25.21 10.37 15.53
CA THR A 229 -26.12 11.40 14.94
C THR A 229 -27.20 10.85 14.01
N VAL A 230 -27.49 9.54 14.00
CA VAL A 230 -28.70 8.98 13.38
C VAL A 230 -29.79 8.86 14.45
N PRO A 231 -30.61 9.90 14.70
CA PRO A 231 -31.72 9.78 15.63
C PRO A 231 -32.75 8.81 15.07
N ALA A 232 -33.26 7.97 15.98
CA ALA A 232 -34.44 7.16 15.83
C ALA A 232 -35.68 8.01 15.45
N ALA A 233 -35.81 8.36 14.17
CA ALA A 233 -36.99 9.00 13.61
C ALA A 233 -37.91 7.96 12.96
N SER A 234 -38.43 7.01 13.74
CA SER A 234 -39.55 6.15 13.30
C SER A 234 -40.33 5.47 14.44
N ALA A 235 -40.43 6.12 15.61
CA ALA A 235 -41.26 5.61 16.70
C ALA A 235 -42.16 6.70 17.33
N SER A 236 -43.05 7.30 16.53
CA SER A 236 -44.25 7.97 17.03
C SER A 236 -45.29 8.13 15.91
N GLY A 237 -45.93 7.02 15.56
CA GLY A 237 -47.16 6.99 14.76
C GLY A 237 -48.22 6.16 15.47
N GLY A 238 -48.69 6.66 16.62
CA GLY A 238 -49.74 6.05 17.40
C GLY A 238 -50.79 7.08 17.80
N GLN A 239 -51.90 7.06 17.07
CA GLN A 239 -53.31 7.30 17.41
C GLN A 239 -54.05 8.09 16.33
#